data_AF-A0A972XF17-F1
#
_entry.id   AF-A0A972XF17-F1
#
_cell.length_a   1.000
_cell.length_b   1.000
_cell.length_c   1.000
_cell.angle_alpha   90.00
_cell.angle_beta   90.00
_cell.angle_gamma   90.00
#
_symmetry.space_group_name_H-M   'P 1'
#
loop_
_entity.id
_entity.type
_entity.pdbx_description
1 polymer ?
#
loop_
_entity_poly.entity_id
_entity_poly.type
_entity_poly.pdbx_seq_one_letter_code
_entity_poly.pdbx_strand_id
1 'polypeptide(L)'
;MRTWLTVVLYGALLLGSIYQGSRLYLVWQDIPRQDINAWRVEYANLHLVDSLTPQLEIQVRSDNPTRLKFSALPTMYLTLSDAAGQTIAEKKFTPQEWLPEQLFKSTAWLVEGVPSQTEINAIIPLEIPSDASGFQIQLSYH
;
A
#
# COMPACT_ATOMS: atom_id res chain seq x y z
N MET A 1 24.66 7.70 53.05
CA MET A 1 24.13 8.78 52.18
C MET A 1 24.50 8.62 50.70
N ARG A 2 25.76 8.26 50.38
CA ARG A 2 26.25 8.11 48.98
C ARG A 2 25.56 7.01 48.14
N THR A 3 25.22 5.89 48.76
CA THR A 3 24.55 4.73 48.11
C THR A 3 23.10 4.99 47.72
N TRP A 4 22.37 5.78 48.51
CA TRP A 4 21.00 6.18 48.19
C TRP A 4 20.95 7.10 46.97
N LEU A 5 21.90 8.03 46.88
CA LEU A 5 22.01 8.96 45.76
C LEU A 5 22.33 8.25 44.45
N THR A 6 23.19 7.22 44.48
CA THR A 6 23.45 6.37 43.30
C THR A 6 22.22 5.58 42.87
N VAL A 7 21.47 4.99 43.80
CA VAL A 7 20.26 4.22 43.46
C VAL A 7 19.20 5.12 42.83
N VAL A 8 19.00 6.33 43.37
CA VAL A 8 18.08 7.32 42.79
C VAL A 8 18.54 7.77 41.41
N LEU A 9 19.85 8.00 41.22
CA LEU A 9 20.41 8.38 39.92
C LEU A 9 20.22 7.28 38.87
N TYR A 10 20.54 6.02 39.20
CA TYR A 10 20.34 4.90 38.28
C TYR A 10 18.85 4.66 37.99
N GLY A 11 17.97 4.80 38.98
CA GLY A 11 16.53 4.71 38.79
C GLY A 11 16.00 5.80 37.84
N ALA A 12 16.44 7.04 38.01
CA ALA A 12 16.07 8.15 37.12
C ALA A 12 16.59 7.95 35.69
N LEU A 13 17.82 7.46 35.53
CA LEU A 13 18.38 7.13 34.22
C LEU A 13 17.60 6.01 33.52
N LEU A 14 17.25 4.93 34.24
CA LEU A 14 16.45 3.84 33.69
C LEU A 14 15.07 4.30 33.25
N LEU A 15 14.37 5.08 34.08
CA LEU A 15 13.07 5.65 33.70
C LEU A 15 13.18 6.58 32.50
N GLY A 16 14.23 7.42 32.46
CA GLY A 16 14.54 8.27 31.31
C GLY A 16 14.76 7.46 30.03
N SER A 17 15.56 6.38 30.10
CA SER A 17 15.82 5.50 28.94
C SER A 17 14.55 4.80 28.45
N ILE A 18 13.72 4.28 29.35
CA ILE A 18 12.45 3.62 28.99
C ILE A 18 11.50 4.62 28.32
N TYR A 19 11.39 5.84 28.87
CA TYR A 19 10.55 6.89 28.31
C TYR A 19 11.02 7.34 26.91
N GLN A 20 12.32 7.55 26.73
CA GLN A 20 12.86 7.91 25.41
C GLN A 20 12.67 6.77 24.40
N GLY A 21 12.89 5.51 24.83
CA GLY A 21 12.66 4.34 24.00
C GLY A 21 11.21 4.21 23.54
N SER A 22 10.25 4.43 24.44
CA SER A 22 8.82 4.37 24.09
C SER A 22 8.40 5.50 23.15
N ARG A 23 8.93 6.71 23.32
CA ARG A 23 8.70 7.84 22.40
C ARG A 23 9.25 7.56 21.01
N LEU A 24 10.48 7.04 20.91
CA LEU A 24 11.07 6.65 19.63
C LEU A 24 10.27 5.54 18.95
N TYR A 25 9.79 4.57 19.72
CA TYR A 25 8.95 3.50 19.19
C TYR A 25 7.62 4.02 18.62
N LEU A 26 6.97 4.98 19.29
CA LEU A 26 5.75 5.60 18.78
C LEU A 26 6.00 6.37 17.48
N VAL A 27 7.07 7.18 17.42
CA VAL A 27 7.44 7.89 16.19
C VAL A 27 7.78 6.91 15.07
N TRP A 28 8.46 5.83 15.39
CA TRP A 28 8.81 4.78 14.43
C TRP A 28 7.57 4.11 13.80
N GLN A 29 6.47 3.98 14.54
CA GLN A 29 5.20 3.43 14.03
C GLN A 29 4.45 4.37 13.07
N ASP A 30 4.73 5.67 13.13
CA ASP A 30 4.08 6.69 12.30
C ASP A 30 4.76 6.86 10.94
N ILE A 31 5.95 6.26 10.74
CA ILE A 31 6.66 6.32 9.45
C ILE A 31 6.05 5.28 8.49
N PRO A 32 5.47 5.70 7.35
CA PRO A 32 4.89 4.78 6.39
C PRO A 32 5.99 3.91 5.76
N ARG A 33 5.70 2.62 5.61
CA ARG A 33 6.64 1.64 5.04
C ARG A 33 5.99 0.90 3.89
N GLN A 34 6.81 0.53 2.91
CA GLN A 34 6.42 -0.46 1.91
C GLN A 34 6.45 -1.83 2.59
N ASP A 35 5.26 -2.38 2.80
CA ASP A 35 5.06 -3.74 3.31
C ASP A 35 4.00 -4.40 2.43
N ILE A 36 4.41 -5.41 1.68
CA ILE A 36 3.51 -6.14 0.78
C ILE A 36 2.38 -6.83 1.54
N ASN A 37 2.60 -7.20 2.81
CA ASN A 37 1.58 -7.84 3.63
C ASN A 37 0.56 -6.84 4.20
N ALA A 38 0.83 -5.54 4.05
CA ALA A 38 -0.08 -4.50 4.52
C ALA A 38 -1.19 -4.17 3.52
N TRP A 39 -1.21 -4.82 2.36
CA TRP A 39 -2.17 -4.57 1.29
C TRP A 39 -2.87 -5.86 0.91
N ARG A 40 -4.16 -5.76 0.63
CA ARG A 40 -4.98 -6.85 0.10
C ARG A 40 -5.88 -6.32 -1.00
N VAL A 41 -5.93 -7.03 -2.13
CA VAL A 41 -6.96 -6.81 -3.15
C VAL A 41 -8.21 -7.55 -2.69
N GLU A 42 -9.26 -6.80 -2.36
CA GLU A 42 -10.56 -7.35 -1.96
C GLU A 42 -11.36 -7.79 -3.18
N TYR A 43 -11.26 -7.02 -4.25
CA TYR A 43 -12.04 -7.21 -5.47
C TYR A 43 -11.29 -6.65 -6.69
N ALA A 44 -11.49 -7.33 -7.82
CA ALA A 44 -11.08 -6.88 -9.14
C ALA A 44 -12.10 -7.39 -10.17
N ASN A 45 -12.61 -6.49 -11.01
CA ASN A 45 -13.60 -6.83 -12.03
C ASN A 45 -13.40 -6.03 -13.30
N LEU A 46 -13.67 -6.69 -14.41
CA LEU A 46 -13.51 -6.15 -15.74
C LEU A 46 -14.85 -5.63 -16.23
N HIS A 47 -14.94 -4.33 -16.45
CA HIS A 47 -16.07 -3.69 -17.10
C HIS A 47 -15.71 -3.33 -18.54
N LEU A 48 -16.68 -3.46 -19.44
CA LEU A 48 -16.57 -3.02 -20.83
C LEU A 48 -17.44 -1.78 -21.00
N VAL A 49 -16.80 -0.61 -21.03
CA VAL A 49 -17.51 0.65 -21.30
C VAL A 49 -17.67 0.79 -22.81
N ASP A 50 -18.91 0.92 -23.26
CA ASP A 50 -19.30 1.10 -24.66
C ASP A 50 -18.69 0.08 -25.65
N SER A 51 -18.43 -1.14 -25.18
CA SER A 51 -17.90 -2.29 -25.94
C SER A 51 -16.49 -2.12 -26.52
N LEU A 52 -15.81 -1.01 -26.25
CA LEU A 52 -14.53 -0.67 -26.88
C LEU A 52 -13.41 -0.36 -25.88
N THR A 53 -13.75 0.06 -24.66
CA THR A 53 -12.75 0.44 -23.66
C THR A 53 -12.89 -0.44 -22.41
N PRO A 54 -12.07 -1.49 -22.27
CA PRO A 54 -12.05 -2.29 -21.06
C PRO A 54 -11.48 -1.48 -19.89
N GLN A 55 -12.11 -1.60 -18.73
CA GLN A 55 -11.70 -0.94 -17.50
C GLN A 55 -11.68 -1.96 -16.38
N LEU A 56 -10.57 -2.00 -15.64
CA LEU A 56 -10.45 -2.84 -14.45
C LEU A 56 -10.83 -2.01 -13.23
N GLU A 57 -11.98 -2.31 -12.63
CA GLU A 57 -12.35 -1.76 -11.34
C GLU A 57 -11.75 -2.64 -10.24
N ILE A 58 -11.05 -2.01 -9.31
CA ILE A 58 -10.38 -2.70 -8.20
C ILE A 58 -10.75 -2.06 -6.88
N GLN A 59 -10.82 -2.89 -5.84
CA GLN A 59 -10.87 -2.45 -4.46
C GLN A 59 -9.66 -3.03 -3.72
N VAL A 60 -8.85 -2.12 -3.18
CA VAL A 60 -7.68 -2.48 -2.38
C VAL A 60 -7.88 -1.98 -0.96
N ARG A 61 -7.60 -2.81 0.03
CA ARG A 61 -7.61 -2.45 1.44
C ARG A 61 -6.19 -2.46 1.99
N SER A 62 -5.86 -1.42 2.76
CA SER A 62 -4.69 -1.44 3.65
C SER A 62 -5.07 -2.25 4.89
N ASP A 63 -4.45 -3.41 5.11
CA ASP A 63 -4.67 -4.28 6.27
C ASP A 63 -3.32 -4.59 6.88
N ASN A 64 -2.83 -3.72 7.77
CA ASN A 64 -1.48 -3.85 8.34
C ASN A 64 -1.51 -4.72 9.61
N PRO A 65 -0.99 -5.97 9.58
CA PRO A 65 -0.97 -6.84 10.77
C PRO A 65 0.08 -6.39 11.80
N THR A 66 1.01 -5.52 11.41
CA THR A 66 2.27 -5.24 12.10
C THR A 66 2.20 -4.06 13.08
N ARG A 67 0.99 -3.61 13.45
CA ARG A 67 0.70 -2.43 14.30
C ARG A 67 1.24 -1.09 13.76
N LEU A 68 1.68 -1.03 12.51
CA LEU A 68 1.99 0.25 11.88
C LEU A 68 0.68 1.00 11.64
N LYS A 69 0.67 2.31 11.89
CA LYS A 69 -0.55 3.10 11.70
C LYS A 69 -0.79 3.44 10.24
N PHE A 70 0.29 3.57 9.47
CA PHE A 70 0.27 3.96 8.07
C PHE A 70 1.11 3.01 7.21
N SER A 71 0.61 2.73 6.01
CA SER A 71 1.26 1.89 5.00
C SER A 71 1.59 2.76 3.78
N ALA A 72 2.79 2.61 3.22
CA ALA A 72 3.11 3.27 1.95
C ALA A 72 2.30 2.64 0.82
N LEU A 73 1.86 3.46 -0.14
CA LEU A 73 1.12 2.99 -1.31
C LEU A 73 1.97 2.06 -2.17
N PRO A 74 1.42 0.94 -2.65
CA PRO A 74 2.15 0.01 -3.49
C PRO A 74 2.19 0.49 -4.93
N THR A 75 3.18 -0.01 -5.65
CA THR A 75 3.14 0.03 -7.10
C THR A 75 2.30 -1.14 -7.60
N MET A 76 1.42 -0.90 -8.57
CA MET A 76 0.60 -1.94 -9.17
C MET A 76 1.21 -2.40 -10.49
N TYR A 77 1.10 -3.69 -10.77
CA TYR A 77 1.57 -4.31 -12.00
C TYR A 77 0.41 -5.07 -12.62
N LEU A 78 0.19 -4.80 -13.90
CA LEU A 78 -0.84 -5.44 -14.67
C LEU A 78 -0.17 -6.24 -15.78
N THR A 79 -0.38 -7.55 -15.76
CA THR A 79 0.12 -8.45 -16.79
C THR A 79 -1.07 -8.99 -17.58
N LEU A 80 -0.98 -8.84 -18.89
CA LEU A 80 -1.91 -9.43 -19.85
C LEU A 80 -1.23 -10.62 -20.51
N SER A 81 -1.85 -11.78 -20.41
CA SER A 81 -1.38 -13.01 -21.05
C SER A 81 -2.42 -13.55 -22.04
N ASP A 82 -1.96 -14.26 -23.06
CA ASP A 82 -2.82 -14.98 -23.98
C ASP A 82 -3.48 -16.21 -23.33
N ALA A 83 -4.34 -16.90 -24.07
CA ALA A 83 -4.97 -18.13 -23.62
C ALA A 83 -3.99 -19.29 -23.34
N ALA A 84 -2.75 -19.22 -23.83
CA ALA A 84 -1.69 -20.18 -23.57
C ALA A 84 -0.82 -19.78 -22.35
N GLY A 85 -1.09 -18.63 -21.72
CA GLY A 85 -0.36 -18.09 -20.58
C GLY A 85 0.89 -17.27 -20.95
N GLN A 86 1.13 -17.01 -22.23
CA GLN A 86 2.25 -16.19 -22.68
C GLN A 86 1.93 -14.71 -22.46
N THR A 87 2.82 -14.00 -21.76
CA THR A 87 2.68 -12.56 -21.53
C THR A 87 2.72 -11.79 -22.86
N ILE A 88 1.63 -11.08 -23.14
CA ILE A 88 1.49 -10.20 -24.30
C ILE A 88 1.89 -8.78 -23.94
N ALA A 89 1.49 -8.30 -22.76
CA ALA A 89 1.76 -6.94 -22.31
C ALA A 89 1.91 -6.88 -20.79
N GLU A 90 2.73 -5.96 -20.32
CA GLU A 90 2.87 -5.63 -18.91
C GLU A 90 2.85 -4.10 -18.75
N LYS A 91 2.09 -3.61 -17.77
CA LYS A 91 2.01 -2.19 -17.45
C LYS A 91 2.20 -1.98 -15.96
N LYS A 92 3.18 -1.14 -15.62
CA LYS A 92 3.45 -0.70 -14.26
C LYS A 92 2.69 0.60 -14.00
N PHE A 93 1.99 0.66 -12.87
CA PHE A 93 1.30 1.86 -12.40
C PHE A 93 1.89 2.29 -11.05
N THR A 94 2.46 3.48 -11.03
CA THR A 94 2.85 4.16 -9.80
C THR A 94 1.61 4.54 -8.98
N PRO A 95 1.74 4.74 -7.65
CA PRO A 95 0.64 5.24 -6.83
C PRO A 95 -0.11 6.43 -7.42
N GLN A 96 0.59 7.32 -8.14
CA GLN A 96 0.00 8.51 -8.73
C GLN A 96 -0.89 8.20 -9.95
N GLU A 97 -0.64 7.08 -10.63
CA GLU A 97 -1.33 6.72 -11.87
C GLU A 97 -2.57 5.85 -11.62
N TRP A 98 -2.56 5.01 -10.59
CA TRP A 98 -3.71 4.15 -10.28
C TRP A 98 -4.64 4.75 -9.21
N LEU A 99 -4.16 5.67 -8.36
CA LEU A 99 -5.03 6.29 -7.36
C LEU A 99 -6.06 7.22 -8.01
N PRO A 100 -7.30 7.22 -7.49
CA PRO A 100 -8.30 8.22 -7.85
C PRO A 100 -7.78 9.64 -7.60
N GLU A 101 -8.05 10.56 -8.54
CA GLU A 101 -7.59 11.95 -8.45
C GLU A 101 -8.02 12.65 -7.16
N GLN A 102 -9.18 12.29 -6.62
CA GLN A 102 -9.72 12.86 -5.38
C GLN A 102 -8.82 12.53 -4.18
N LEU A 103 -8.20 11.36 -4.18
CA LEU A 103 -7.28 10.89 -3.13
C LEU A 103 -5.86 11.42 -3.37
N PHE A 104 -5.45 11.49 -4.64
CA PHE A 104 -4.19 12.06 -5.08
C PHE A 104 -4.03 13.54 -4.70
N LYS A 105 -5.10 14.35 -4.80
CA LYS A 105 -5.08 15.80 -4.53
C LYS A 105 -4.66 16.19 -3.12
N SER A 106 -4.71 15.28 -2.15
CA SER A 106 -4.21 15.61 -0.81
C SER A 106 -2.68 15.61 -0.73
N THR A 107 -1.96 14.91 -1.63
CA THR A 107 -0.52 14.56 -1.53
C THR A 107 -0.10 13.87 -0.22
N ALA A 108 -0.90 13.98 0.83
CA ALA A 108 -0.67 13.47 2.16
C ALA A 108 -0.48 11.95 2.11
N TRP A 109 -1.29 11.21 1.37
CA TRP A 109 -1.13 9.74 1.31
C TRP A 109 0.15 9.28 0.60
N LEU A 110 0.72 10.10 -0.29
CA LEU A 110 2.00 9.80 -0.92
C LEU A 110 3.18 10.00 0.02
N VAL A 111 3.04 10.88 1.03
CA VAL A 111 4.12 11.27 1.95
C VAL A 111 3.95 10.63 3.33
N GLU A 112 2.75 10.72 3.89
CA GLU A 112 2.34 10.24 5.22
C GLU A 112 1.84 8.79 5.18
N GLY A 113 1.53 8.27 3.99
CA GLY A 113 0.99 6.93 3.80
C GLY A 113 -0.51 6.84 4.06
N VAL A 114 -1.03 5.63 3.89
CA VAL A 114 -2.44 5.31 4.00
C VAL A 114 -2.73 4.67 5.35
N PRO A 115 -3.71 5.18 6.12
CA PRO A 115 -4.09 4.59 7.39
C PRO A 115 -4.48 3.11 7.25
N SER A 116 -4.17 2.30 8.26
CA SER A 116 -4.65 0.91 8.32
C SER A 116 -6.19 0.85 8.26
N GLN A 117 -6.72 -0.22 7.66
CA GLN A 117 -8.14 -0.46 7.38
C GLN A 117 -8.79 0.53 6.39
N THR A 118 -8.00 1.30 5.64
CA THR A 118 -8.52 2.15 4.56
C THR A 118 -8.82 1.33 3.32
N GLU A 119 -9.99 1.54 2.74
CA GLU A 119 -10.39 0.99 1.45
C GLU A 119 -10.25 2.02 0.33
N ILE A 120 -9.72 1.58 -0.80
CA ILE A 120 -9.48 2.40 -1.98
C ILE A 120 -10.12 1.70 -3.17
N ASN A 121 -11.10 2.36 -3.78
CA ASN A 121 -11.70 1.93 -5.03
C ASN A 121 -11.03 2.71 -6.17
N ALA A 122 -10.55 2.01 -7.18
CA ALA A 122 -9.87 2.60 -8.32
C ALA A 122 -10.32 1.96 -9.63
N ILE A 123 -10.24 2.74 -10.71
CA ILE A 123 -10.53 2.28 -12.07
C ILE A 123 -9.24 2.42 -12.87
N ILE A 124 -8.72 1.30 -13.34
CA ILE A 124 -7.51 1.23 -14.16
C ILE A 124 -7.94 1.03 -15.61
N PRO A 125 -7.61 1.97 -16.53
CA PRO A 125 -7.89 1.78 -17.94
C PRO A 125 -7.01 0.66 -18.52
N LEU A 126 -7.62 -0.23 -19.28
CA LEU A 126 -6.95 -1.34 -19.94
C LEU A 126 -6.85 -1.10 -21.45
N GLU A 127 -5.73 -1.50 -22.02
CA GLU A 127 -5.52 -1.53 -23.47
C GLU A 127 -5.40 -3.01 -23.86
N ILE A 128 -6.48 -3.59 -24.40
CA ILE A 128 -6.50 -4.98 -24.85
C ILE A 128 -6.19 -5.02 -26.36
N PRO A 129 -5.21 -5.82 -26.80
CA PRO A 129 -4.91 -6.01 -28.22
C PRO A 129 -6.13 -6.55 -28.98
N SER A 130 -6.32 -6.13 -30.25
CA SER A 130 -7.45 -6.58 -31.09
C SER A 130 -7.37 -8.05 -31.52
N ASP A 131 -6.20 -8.68 -31.40
CA ASP A 131 -5.87 -9.89 -32.16
C ASP A 131 -5.87 -11.20 -31.36
N ALA A 132 -6.27 -11.21 -30.07
CA ALA A 132 -6.30 -12.46 -29.30
C ALA A 132 -7.70 -13.03 -29.12
N SER A 133 -7.79 -14.36 -29.26
CA SER A 133 -9.01 -15.15 -29.09
C SER A 133 -9.43 -15.33 -27.62
N GLY A 134 -8.64 -14.81 -26.68
CA GLY A 134 -8.86 -14.85 -25.23
C GLY A 134 -7.65 -14.29 -24.48
N PHE A 135 -7.90 -13.75 -23.28
CA PHE A 135 -6.87 -13.13 -22.46
C PHE A 135 -7.05 -13.47 -20.98
N GLN A 136 -5.93 -13.54 -20.27
CA GLN A 136 -5.89 -13.57 -18.81
C GLN A 136 -5.29 -12.26 -18.30
N ILE A 137 -5.96 -11.64 -17.34
CA ILE A 137 -5.49 -10.44 -16.67
C ILE A 137 -5.01 -10.83 -15.27
N GLN A 138 -3.79 -10.46 -14.93
CA GLN A 138 -3.24 -10.61 -13.60
C GLN A 138 -2.85 -9.24 -13.04
N LEU A 139 -3.36 -8.94 -11.85
CA LEU A 139 -2.97 -7.76 -11.08
C LEU A 139 -2.09 -8.21 -9.91
N SER A 140 -0.91 -7.63 -9.79
CA SER A 140 0.00 -7.81 -8.66
C SER A 140 0.45 -6.46 -8.11
N TYR A 141 1.01 -6.45 -6.90
CA TYR A 141 1.45 -5.24 -6.23
C TYR A 141 2.73 -5.50 -5.44
N HIS A 142 3.59 -4.48 -5.39
CA HIS A 142 4.88 -4.50 -4.71
C HIS A 142 5.15 -3.20 -3.95
#